data_AF-A0A0F9MTR1-F1
#
_entry.id   AF-A0A0F9MTR1-F1
#
_cell.length_a   1.000
_cell.length_b   1.000
_cell.length_c   1.000
_cell.angle_alpha   90.00
_cell.angle_beta   90.00
_cell.angle_gamma   90.00
#
_symmetry.space_group_name_H-M   'P 1'
#
loop_
_entity.id
_entity.type
_entity.pdbx_description
1 polymer ?
#
loop_
_entity_poly.entity_id
_entity_poly.type
_entity_poly.pdbx_seq_one_letter_code
_entity_poly.pdbx_strand_id
1 'polypeptide(L)'
;MNNNKNWYRSLTIISQVVIMVLIALTIWMVIAIPPLDYDFTTEELCDWAYATSRNQRILILQMLIVSCALVGIYGRKRARMGIGKHEK
;
A
#
# COMPACT_ATOMS: atom_id res chain seq x y z
N MET A 1 32.62 7.49 4.04
CA MET A 1 31.32 7.96 3.48
C MET A 1 30.49 6.89 2.74
N ASN A 2 30.91 5.61 2.66
CA ASN A 2 30.19 4.57 1.91
C ASN A 2 29.05 3.85 2.67
N ASN A 3 29.06 3.84 4.01
CA ASN A 3 28.05 3.09 4.79
C ASN A 3 26.62 3.64 4.64
N ASN A 4 26.46 4.97 4.58
CA ASN A 4 25.14 5.58 4.42
C ASN A 4 24.49 5.24 3.07
N LYS A 5 25.28 5.18 1.98
CA LYS A 5 24.75 4.94 0.64
C LYS A 5 24.15 3.54 0.49
N ASN A 6 24.79 2.54 1.11
CA ASN A 6 24.28 1.17 1.17
C ASN A 6 23.05 1.07 2.09
N TRP A 7 23.04 1.79 3.21
CA TRP A 7 21.90 1.80 4.12
C TRP A 7 20.61 2.32 3.48
N TYR A 8 20.68 3.45 2.77
CA TYR A 8 19.52 3.98 2.02
C TYR A 8 19.07 3.08 0.87
N ARG A 9 19.99 2.32 0.27
CA ARG A 9 19.67 1.35 -0.80
C ARG A 9 18.93 0.14 -0.23
N SER A 10 19.38 -0.41 0.88
CA SER A 10 18.67 -1.48 1.59
C SER A 10 17.27 -1.02 2.04
N LEU A 11 17.16 0.21 2.56
CA LEU A 11 15.87 0.75 3.03
C LEU A 11 14.85 0.94 1.90
N THR A 12 15.32 1.28 0.68
CA THR A 12 14.43 1.39 -0.50
C THR A 12 13.98 0.02 -1.01
N ILE A 13 14.85 -0.99 -0.99
CA ILE A 13 14.49 -2.37 -1.36
C ILE A 13 13.47 -2.94 -0.37
N ILE A 14 13.72 -2.79 0.94
CA ILE A 14 12.79 -3.23 1.99
C ILE A 14 11.42 -2.55 1.81
N SER A 15 11.41 -1.24 1.56
CA SER A 15 10.16 -0.50 1.31
C SER A 15 9.39 -1.03 0.10
N GLN A 16 10.07 -1.41 -0.99
CA GLN A 16 9.42 -2.01 -2.16
C GLN A 16 8.83 -3.39 -1.85
N VAL A 17 9.55 -4.22 -1.11
CA VAL A 17 9.06 -5.54 -0.68
C VAL A 17 7.83 -5.39 0.21
N VAL A 18 7.84 -4.46 1.16
CA VAL A 18 6.69 -4.18 2.03
C VAL A 18 5.48 -3.73 1.19
N ILE A 19 5.66 -2.87 0.19
CA ILE A 19 4.58 -2.45 -0.70
C ILE A 19 3.98 -3.65 -1.44
N MET A 20 4.81 -4.54 -1.99
CA MET A 20 4.33 -5.74 -2.69
C MET A 20 3.51 -6.66 -1.78
N VAL A 21 3.96 -6.86 -0.53
CA VAL A 21 3.22 -7.63 0.48
C VAL A 21 1.87 -6.98 0.81
N LEU A 22 1.84 -5.66 0.99
CA LEU A 22 0.60 -4.93 1.27
C LEU A 22 -0.41 -5.03 0.13
N ILE A 23 0.06 -4.98 -1.12
CA ILE A 23 -0.80 -5.17 -2.31
C ILE A 23 -1.37 -6.59 -2.33
N ALA A 24 -0.56 -7.62 -2.07
CA ALA A 24 -1.03 -9.00 -2.01
C ALA A 24 -2.09 -9.20 -0.91
N LEU A 25 -1.89 -8.60 0.27
CA LEU A 25 -2.86 -8.64 1.37
C LEU A 25 -4.17 -7.91 1.01
N THR A 26 -4.09 -6.80 0.27
CA THR A 26 -5.27 -6.09 -0.24
C THR A 26 -6.09 -6.98 -1.16
N ILE A 27 -5.45 -7.65 -2.12
CA ILE A 27 -6.13 -8.59 -3.04
C ILE A 27 -6.78 -9.73 -2.25
N TRP A 28 -6.06 -10.31 -1.29
CA TRP A 28 -6.59 -11.38 -0.44
C TRP A 28 -7.83 -10.93 0.34
N MET A 29 -7.81 -9.73 0.93
CA MET A 29 -8.97 -9.19 1.67
C MET A 29 -10.20 -9.01 0.80
N VAL A 30 -10.03 -8.63 -0.47
CA VAL A 30 -11.17 -8.47 -1.40
C VAL A 30 -11.78 -9.82 -1.75
N ILE A 31 -10.96 -10.86 -1.98
CA ILE A 31 -11.44 -12.21 -2.32
C ILE A 31 -12.04 -12.92 -1.10
N ALA A 32 -11.53 -12.65 0.10
CA ALA A 32 -11.98 -13.29 1.33
C ALA A 32 -13.36 -12.80 1.83
N ILE A 33 -13.89 -11.71 1.27
CA ILE A 33 -15.26 -11.26 1.59
C ILE A 33 -16.22 -12.12 0.76
N PRO A 34 -17.03 -12.99 1.39
CA PRO A 34 -18.01 -13.78 0.66
C PRO A 34 -18.97 -12.83 -0.07
N PRO A 35 -19.31 -13.12 -1.34
CA PRO A 35 -20.34 -12.37 -2.04
C PRO A 35 -21.65 -12.50 -1.25
N LEU A 36 -22.37 -11.39 -1.15
CA LEU A 36 -23.69 -11.40 -0.53
C LEU A 36 -24.67 -12.01 -1.57
N ASP A 37 -25.17 -13.23 -1.34
CA ASP A 37 -26.10 -13.96 -2.24
C ASP A 37 -27.56 -13.52 -2.07
N TYR A 38 -28.23 -13.03 -3.13
CA TYR A 38 -29.52 -12.29 -3.17
C TYR A 38 -30.65 -12.59 -2.12
N ASP A 39 -30.68 -13.77 -1.50
CA ASP A 39 -31.66 -14.20 -0.50
C ASP A 39 -31.06 -14.29 0.93
N PHE A 40 -30.74 -13.15 1.55
CA PHE A 40 -30.20 -13.08 2.91
C PHE A 40 -31.19 -12.45 3.90
N THR A 41 -31.06 -12.85 5.17
CA THR A 41 -31.81 -12.24 6.28
C THR A 41 -31.19 -10.90 6.71
N THR A 42 -31.96 -10.04 7.37
CA THR A 42 -31.47 -8.74 7.88
C THR A 42 -30.30 -8.85 8.85
N GLU A 43 -30.19 -9.95 9.61
CA GLU A 43 -29.08 -10.19 10.53
C GLU A 43 -27.78 -10.49 9.76
N GLU A 44 -27.83 -11.35 8.74
CA GLU A 44 -26.69 -11.68 7.87
C GLU A 44 -26.19 -10.46 7.09
N LEU A 45 -27.11 -9.56 6.69
CA LEU A 45 -26.77 -8.29 6.05
C LEU A 45 -25.95 -7.38 6.98
N CYS A 46 -26.32 -7.34 8.26
CA CYS A 46 -25.69 -6.51 9.27
C CYS A 46 -24.26 -7.01 9.57
N ASP A 47 -24.09 -8.32 9.70
CA ASP A 47 -22.78 -8.94 9.92
C ASP A 47 -21.85 -8.77 8.71
N TRP A 48 -22.38 -8.93 7.50
CA TRP A 48 -21.60 -8.68 6.29
C TRP A 48 -21.21 -7.21 6.13
N ALA A 49 -22.14 -6.29 6.40
CA ALA A 49 -21.86 -4.85 6.34
C ALA A 49 -20.81 -4.46 7.38
N TYR A 50 -20.86 -5.04 8.58
CA TYR A 50 -19.88 -4.82 9.62
C TYR A 50 -18.50 -5.36 9.23
N ALA A 51 -18.42 -6.59 8.73
CA ALA A 51 -17.18 -7.20 8.23
C ALA A 51 -16.56 -6.39 7.07
N THR A 52 -17.40 -5.97 6.12
CA THR A 52 -16.99 -5.16 4.97
C THR A 52 -16.48 -3.79 5.42
N SER A 53 -17.17 -3.12 6.36
CA SER A 53 -16.76 -1.79 6.86
C SER A 53 -15.41 -1.84 7.60
N ARG A 54 -15.14 -2.92 8.34
CA ARG A 54 -13.87 -3.12 9.04
C ARG A 54 -12.72 -3.32 8.03
N ASN A 55 -12.94 -4.17 7.03
CA ASN A 55 -11.95 -4.43 5.98
C ASN A 55 -11.72 -3.19 5.11
N GLN A 56 -12.77 -2.42 4.78
CA GLN A 56 -12.64 -1.14 4.06
C GLN A 56 -11.77 -0.13 4.81
N ARG A 57 -11.91 0.00 6.14
CA ARG A 57 -11.06 0.91 6.93
C ARG A 57 -9.58 0.50 6.85
N ILE A 58 -9.29 -0.80 6.90
CA ILE A 58 -7.92 -1.32 6.77
C ILE A 58 -7.36 -1.03 5.37
N LEU A 59 -8.16 -1.24 4.33
CA LEU A 59 -7.78 -0.96 2.94
C LEU A 59 -7.47 0.53 2.71
N ILE A 60 -8.28 1.45 3.26
CA ILE A 60 -8.04 2.90 3.15
C ILE A 60 -6.70 3.28 3.80
N LEU A 61 -6.42 2.74 4.99
CA LEU A 61 -5.16 3.00 5.69
C LEU A 61 -3.96 2.45 4.90
N GLN A 62 -4.09 1.24 4.34
CA GLN A 62 -3.05 0.64 3.49
C GLN A 62 -2.78 1.45 2.23
N MET A 63 -3.83 1.93 1.54
CA MET A 63 -3.69 2.80 0.36
C MET A 63 -2.96 4.11 0.69
N LEU A 64 -3.24 4.72 1.85
CA LEU A 64 -2.54 5.90 2.34
C LEU A 64 -1.03 5.62 2.55
N ILE A 65 -0.70 4.51 3.21
CA ILE A 65 0.69 4.11 3.47
C ILE A 65 1.45 3.87 2.15
N VAL A 66 0.84 3.15 1.21
CA VAL A 66 1.44 2.87 -0.11
C VAL A 66 1.64 4.17 -0.90
N SER A 67 0.66 5.09 -0.87
CA SER A 67 0.76 6.38 -1.56
C SER A 67 1.92 7.22 -1.01
N CYS A 68 2.04 7.33 0.31
CA CYS A 68 3.16 8.02 0.96
C CYS A 68 4.51 7.38 0.64
N ALA A 69 4.59 6.05 0.64
CA ALA A 69 5.81 5.32 0.33
C ALA A 69 6.24 5.51 -1.14
N LEU A 70 5.28 5.50 -2.07
CA LEU A 70 5.52 5.76 -3.49
C LEU A 70 6.02 7.19 -3.74
N VAL A 71 5.39 8.19 -3.12
CA VAL A 71 5.86 9.59 -3.20
C VAL A 71 7.28 9.73 -2.64
N GLY A 72 7.58 9.07 -1.51
CA GLY A 72 8.93 9.06 -0.93
C GLY A 72 9.99 8.36 -1.80
N ILE A 73 9.62 7.30 -2.52
CA ILE A 73 10.51 6.63 -3.49
C ILE A 73 10.69 7.51 -4.74
N TYR A 74 9.61 8.06 -5.28
CA TYR A 74 9.62 8.89 -6.49
C TYR A 74 10.36 10.22 -6.28
N GLY A 75 10.12 10.89 -5.16
CA GLY A 75 10.84 12.09 -4.74
C GLY A 75 12.35 11.85 -4.60
N ARG A 76 12.75 10.69 -4.04
CA ARG A 76 14.16 10.28 -3.99
C ARG A 76 14.75 9.98 -5.36
N LYS A 77 13.99 9.37 -6.27
CA LYS A 77 14.43 9.15 -7.67
C LYS A 77 14.67 10.48 -8.38
N ARG A 78 13.78 11.46 -8.22
CA ARG A 78 13.91 12.82 -8.77
C ARG A 78 15.11 13.58 -8.17
N ALA A 79 15.31 13.52 -6.85
CA ALA A 79 16.45 14.15 -6.19
C ALA A 79 17.80 13.57 -6.67
N ARG A 80 17.86 12.28 -6.99
CA ARG A 80 19.06 11.65 -7.58
C ARG A 80 19.30 12.04 -9.04
N MET A 81 18.24 12.33 -9.80
CA MET A 81 18.36 12.84 -11.17
C MET A 81 18.77 14.32 -11.24
N GLY A 82 18.60 15.08 -10.15
CA GLY A 82 19.09 16.44 -10.01
C GLY A 82 18.37 17.45 -10.91
N ILE A 83 17.53 18.29 -10.29
CA ILE A 83 17.16 19.57 -10.91
C ILE A 83 18.47 20.39 -10.94
N GLY A 84 19.02 20.65 -12.14
CA GLY A 84 20.24 21.45 -12.34
C GLY A 84 21.52 20.72 -12.78
N LYS A 85 21.50 19.39 -13.03
CA LYS A 85 22.69 18.69 -13.58
C LYS A 85 22.81 18.70 -15.11
N HIS A 86 21.84 19.30 -15.79
CA HIS A 86 21.78 19.42 -17.25
C HIS A 86 21.76 20.87 -17.76
N GLU A 87 21.93 21.86 -16.89
CA GLU A 87 22.27 23.21 -17.36
C GLU A 87 23.78 23.24 -17.66
N LYS A 88 24.09 23.03 -18.93
CA LYS A 88 25.39 23.38 -19.53
C LYS A 88 25.33 24.81 -20.04
#